data_AF-A0A7S1XS79-F1
#
_entry.id   AF-A0A7S1XS79-F1
#
_cell.length_a   1.000
_cell.length_b   1.000
_cell.length_c   1.000
_cell.angle_alpha   90.00
_cell.angle_beta   90.00
_cell.angle_gamma   90.00
#
_symmetry.space_group_name_H-M   'P 1'
#
loop_
_entity.id
_entity.type
_entity.pdbx_description
1 polymer ?
#
loop_
_entity_poly.entity_id
_entity_poly.type
_entity_poly.pdbx_seq_one_letter_code
_entity_poly.pdbx_strand_id
1 'polypeptide(L)'
;MAAGGMQLADPALAEARLLVQRPAWSRLDVAPFALLYISLHSVLLQCEPGSWRETQALVVYGVALLLHLLTVLFARWSVRVRAMVGYVPCAVLEAASHALVCPKPNFGRGAIVRLEHAAEVAAGESVEVLGRAFPLDEARLTFQSARYEVTGAEPTLRRLAYPEGAEVAAVRAWEGFADPAAWQRALRRWGRNVCDIPAPEFLELFLEQATAPFFLFQVLCVVLWSLDDYWVYSVFTLFMLVVFEATVTMNRLSALSTLRDMRRPASVVYAYRLRRWLPVSSEDLLPGDIISVGGEKPHPQALSLSLSLTLSPKP
;
A
#
# COMPACT_ATOMS: atom_id res chain seq x y z
N MET A 1 25.56 -9.45 -4.78
CA MET A 1 24.18 -8.91 -4.75
C MET A 1 23.47 -9.48 -3.54
N ALA A 2 22.80 -8.65 -2.74
CA ALA A 2 21.98 -9.16 -1.64
C ALA A 2 20.92 -10.12 -2.21
N ALA A 3 20.68 -11.26 -1.56
CA ALA A 3 19.69 -12.24 -2.01
C ALA A 3 18.33 -11.56 -2.27
N GLY A 4 17.76 -11.80 -3.45
CA GLY A 4 16.44 -11.29 -3.84
C GLY A 4 16.34 -9.80 -4.20
N GLY A 5 17.47 -9.13 -4.46
CA GLY A 5 17.46 -7.75 -4.97
C GLY A 5 16.91 -7.65 -6.38
N MET A 6 16.11 -6.61 -6.64
CA MET A 6 15.58 -6.28 -7.96
C MET A 6 16.38 -5.16 -8.61
N GLN A 7 16.48 -5.17 -9.94
CA GLN A 7 16.98 -4.01 -10.68
C GLN A 7 15.93 -2.90 -10.68
N LEU A 8 16.35 -1.64 -10.57
CA LEU A 8 15.45 -0.49 -10.48
C LEU A 8 15.56 0.37 -11.73
N ALA A 9 14.47 0.52 -12.49
CA ALA A 9 14.41 1.44 -13.62
C ALA A 9 13.91 2.84 -13.22
N ASP A 10 13.17 2.94 -12.09
CA ASP A 10 12.63 4.20 -11.60
C ASP A 10 13.66 4.95 -10.71
N PRO A 11 14.08 6.18 -11.08
CA PRO A 11 15.05 6.93 -10.30
C PRO A 11 14.53 7.36 -8.92
N ALA A 12 13.23 7.31 -8.64
CA ALA A 12 12.67 7.63 -7.33
C ALA A 12 12.92 6.51 -6.28
N LEU A 13 13.24 5.29 -6.73
CA LEU A 13 13.45 4.14 -5.86
C LEU A 13 14.91 4.00 -5.46
N ALA A 14 15.15 3.61 -4.21
CA ALA A 14 16.49 3.34 -3.68
C ALA A 14 16.77 1.84 -3.61
N GLU A 15 15.75 1.04 -3.28
CA GLU A 15 15.89 -0.39 -3.05
C GLU A 15 14.56 -1.10 -3.30
N ALA A 16 14.61 -2.26 -3.98
CA ALA A 16 13.50 -3.19 -4.04
C ALA A 16 13.99 -4.62 -3.86
N ARG A 17 13.22 -5.43 -3.12
CA ARG A 17 13.54 -6.85 -2.85
C ARG A 17 12.29 -7.72 -2.91
N LEU A 18 12.42 -8.89 -3.52
CA LEU A 18 11.38 -9.91 -3.51
C LEU A 18 11.37 -10.67 -2.18
N LEU A 19 10.17 -10.93 -1.67
CA LEU A 19 9.92 -11.50 -0.35
C LEU A 19 8.89 -12.63 -0.39
N VAL A 20 9.16 -13.67 0.39
CA VAL A 20 8.22 -14.74 0.72
C VAL A 20 7.79 -14.59 2.18
N GLN A 21 6.49 -14.62 2.42
CA GLN A 21 5.94 -14.54 3.76
C GLN A 21 6.30 -15.80 4.56
N ARG A 22 6.84 -15.63 5.76
CA ARG A 22 7.06 -16.74 6.69
C ARG A 22 5.70 -17.27 7.19
N PRO A 23 5.53 -18.59 7.36
CA PRO A 23 4.36 -19.09 8.05
C PRO A 23 4.29 -18.51 9.47
N ALA A 24 3.08 -18.34 10.00
CA ALA A 24 2.84 -17.60 11.25
C ALA A 24 3.67 -18.12 12.43
N TRP A 25 3.88 -19.43 12.52
CA TRP A 25 4.64 -20.07 13.59
C TRP A 25 6.16 -19.88 13.46
N SER A 26 6.71 -19.64 12.26
CA SER A 26 8.16 -19.49 12.04
C SER A 26 8.61 -18.02 12.00
N ARG A 27 7.73 -17.09 12.36
CA ARG A 27 8.08 -15.68 12.45
C ARG A 27 9.01 -15.44 13.64
N LEU A 28 9.94 -14.50 13.48
CA LEU A 28 10.94 -14.20 14.51
C LEU A 28 10.37 -13.49 15.74
N ASP A 29 9.16 -12.96 15.66
CA ASP A 29 8.42 -12.40 16.80
C ASP A 29 7.57 -13.47 17.52
N VAL A 30 7.36 -14.64 16.93
CA VAL A 30 6.48 -15.68 17.52
C VAL A 30 7.29 -16.85 18.07
N ALA A 31 8.07 -17.53 17.23
CA ALA A 31 8.78 -18.76 17.63
C ALA A 31 9.73 -18.58 18.83
N PRO A 32 10.68 -17.64 18.84
CA PRO A 32 11.64 -17.53 19.95
C PRO A 32 10.96 -17.08 21.23
N PHE A 33 9.97 -16.20 21.16
CA PHE A 33 9.22 -15.75 22.34
C PHE A 33 8.31 -16.84 22.89
N ALA A 34 7.67 -17.65 22.04
CA ALA A 34 6.89 -18.81 22.49
C ALA A 34 7.77 -19.80 23.26
N LEU A 35 8.94 -20.16 22.72
CA LEU A 35 9.91 -21.01 23.42
C LEU A 35 10.38 -20.39 24.74
N LEU A 36 10.64 -19.08 24.74
CA LEU A 36 11.03 -18.35 25.94
C LEU A 36 9.94 -18.42 27.02
N TYR A 37 8.67 -18.16 26.67
CA TYR A 37 7.56 -18.24 27.63
C TYR A 37 7.32 -19.66 28.14
N ILE A 38 7.41 -20.68 27.27
CA ILE A 38 7.31 -22.08 27.70
C ILE A 38 8.42 -22.39 28.71
N SER A 39 9.66 -21.97 28.44
CA SER A 39 10.78 -22.21 29.36
C SER A 39 10.60 -21.48 30.69
N LEU A 40 10.21 -20.20 30.69
CA LEU A 40 9.96 -19.42 31.89
C LEU A 40 8.79 -19.98 32.71
N HIS A 41 7.71 -20.40 32.05
CA HIS A 41 6.58 -21.02 32.71
C HIS A 41 6.97 -22.34 33.36
N SER A 42 7.78 -23.17 32.68
CA SER A 42 8.29 -24.42 33.25
C SER A 42 9.16 -24.21 34.49
N VAL A 43 9.96 -23.13 34.52
CA VAL A 43 10.76 -22.74 35.70
C VAL A 43 9.87 -22.27 36.84
N LEU A 44 8.84 -21.47 36.53
CA LEU A 44 7.90 -20.98 37.54
C LEU A 44 7.16 -22.12 38.26
N LEU A 45 6.75 -23.16 37.52
CA LEU A 45 6.10 -24.35 38.09
C LEU A 45 7.02 -25.18 39.00
N GLN A 46 8.33 -25.03 38.87
CA GLN A 46 9.32 -25.72 39.71
C GLN A 46 9.74 -24.90 40.94
N CYS A 47 9.38 -23.61 40.99
CA CYS A 47 9.69 -22.74 42.12
C CYS A 47 8.71 -22.98 43.27
N GLU A 48 9.21 -22.98 44.50
CA GLU A 48 8.35 -22.96 45.68
C GLU A 48 7.66 -21.61 45.80
N PRO A 49 6.34 -21.57 46.13
CA PRO A 49 5.62 -20.33 46.35
C PRO A 49 6.25 -19.48 47.46
N GLY A 50 6.42 -18.19 47.22
CA GLY A 50 7.08 -17.24 48.11
C GLY A 50 8.60 -17.28 48.09
N SER A 51 9.23 -18.12 47.26
CA SER A 51 10.69 -18.21 47.18
C SER A 51 11.30 -17.02 46.43
N TRP A 52 12.54 -16.68 46.76
CA TRP A 52 13.32 -15.68 46.00
C TRP A 52 13.49 -16.07 44.52
N ARG A 53 13.45 -17.36 44.20
CA ARG A 53 13.55 -17.83 42.81
C ARG A 53 12.28 -17.55 42.02
N GLU A 54 11.12 -17.59 42.68
CA GLU A 54 9.84 -17.19 42.08
C GLU A 54 9.84 -15.70 41.73
N THR A 55 10.27 -14.83 42.66
CA THR A 55 10.32 -13.39 42.41
C THR A 55 11.26 -13.05 41.27
N GLN A 56 12.44 -13.68 41.20
CA GLN A 56 13.36 -13.55 40.06
C GLN A 56 12.72 -14.01 38.74
N ALA A 57 12.03 -15.16 38.74
CA ALA A 57 11.37 -15.68 37.54
C ALA A 57 10.25 -14.73 37.04
N LEU A 58 9.46 -14.14 37.94
CA LEU A 58 8.43 -13.15 37.60
C LEU A 58 9.03 -11.87 37.00
N VAL A 59 10.15 -11.39 37.53
CA VAL A 59 10.87 -10.24 36.97
C VAL A 59 11.37 -10.54 35.55
N VAL A 60 11.98 -11.72 35.34
CA VAL A 60 12.42 -12.14 34.00
C VAL A 60 11.24 -12.28 33.04
N TYR A 61 10.09 -12.76 33.52
CA TYR A 61 8.86 -12.81 32.73
C TYR A 61 8.41 -11.41 32.27
N GLY A 62 8.45 -10.42 33.16
CA GLY A 62 8.16 -9.01 32.84
C GLY A 62 9.13 -8.44 31.80
N VAL A 63 10.43 -8.72 31.94
CA VAL A 63 11.45 -8.30 30.96
C VAL A 63 11.23 -8.97 29.60
N ALA A 64 10.92 -10.26 29.57
CA ALA A 64 10.60 -10.99 28.34
C ALA A 64 9.36 -10.41 27.64
N LEU A 65 8.31 -10.08 28.41
CA LEU A 65 7.12 -9.38 27.90
C LEU A 65 7.45 -8.01 27.30
N LEU A 66 8.26 -7.21 28.00
CA LEU A 66 8.68 -5.90 27.52
C LEU A 66 9.49 -6.02 26.21
N LEU A 67 10.43 -6.96 26.15
CA LEU A 67 11.24 -7.21 24.96
C LEU A 67 10.35 -7.65 23.78
N HIS A 68 9.39 -8.55 24.03
CA HIS A 68 8.45 -8.99 23.01
C HIS A 68 7.61 -7.83 22.47
N LEU A 69 7.02 -7.01 23.36
CA LEU A 69 6.27 -5.82 22.97
C LEU A 69 7.13 -4.86 22.13
N LEU A 70 8.38 -4.62 22.53
CA LEU A 70 9.31 -3.78 21.79
C LEU A 70 9.61 -4.35 20.40
N THR A 71 9.83 -5.66 20.26
CA THR A 71 10.05 -6.26 18.92
C THR A 71 8.86 -6.07 17.99
N VAL A 72 7.63 -6.20 18.52
CA VAL A 72 6.40 -5.95 17.76
C VAL A 72 6.28 -4.47 17.37
N LEU A 73 6.59 -3.55 18.28
CA LEU A 73 6.57 -2.11 18.01
C LEU A 73 7.62 -1.70 16.96
N PHE A 74 8.85 -2.20 17.07
CA PHE A 74 9.89 -1.95 16.07
C PHE A 74 9.51 -2.50 14.70
N ALA A 75 8.88 -3.67 14.63
CA ALA A 75 8.33 -4.21 13.40
C ALA A 75 7.17 -3.35 12.84
N ARG A 76 6.42 -2.65 13.69
CA ARG A 76 5.42 -1.67 13.23
C ARG A 76 6.06 -0.37 12.73
N TRP A 77 7.06 0.17 13.40
CA TRP A 77 7.69 1.44 13.04
C TRP A 77 8.65 1.35 11.86
N SER A 78 9.33 0.23 11.68
CA SER A 78 10.32 0.04 10.62
C SER A 78 9.89 -1.07 9.68
N VAL A 79 9.69 -0.70 8.41
CA VAL A 79 9.39 -1.64 7.34
C VAL A 79 10.52 -2.64 7.12
N ARG A 80 11.78 -2.24 7.38
CA ARG A 80 12.94 -3.14 7.30
C ARG A 80 12.93 -4.20 8.41
N VAL A 81 12.59 -3.79 9.63
CA VAL A 81 12.44 -4.75 10.76
C VAL A 81 11.25 -5.67 10.49
N ARG A 82 10.13 -5.14 9.98
CA ARG A 82 8.98 -5.93 9.56
C ARG A 82 9.34 -6.99 8.52
N ALA A 83 10.13 -6.60 7.51
CA ALA A 83 10.63 -7.50 6.48
C ALA A 83 11.53 -8.59 7.08
N MET A 84 12.44 -8.22 7.99
CA MET A 84 13.33 -9.18 8.67
C MET A 84 12.56 -10.20 9.52
N VAL A 85 11.56 -9.75 10.28
CA VAL A 85 10.80 -10.57 11.22
C VAL A 85 9.83 -11.52 10.51
N GLY A 86 9.10 -11.01 9.51
CA GLY A 86 7.97 -11.69 8.90
C GLY A 86 8.25 -12.34 7.55
N TYR A 87 9.40 -12.07 6.92
CA TYR A 87 9.64 -12.48 5.53
C TYR A 87 11.02 -13.10 5.33
N VAL A 88 11.20 -13.76 4.19
CA VAL A 88 12.48 -14.31 3.71
C VAL A 88 12.73 -13.75 2.30
N PRO A 89 13.92 -13.23 2.00
CA PRO A 89 14.24 -12.77 0.66
C PRO A 89 14.24 -13.95 -0.34
N CYS A 90 13.70 -13.72 -1.54
CA CYS A 90 13.65 -14.73 -2.60
C CYS A 90 14.23 -14.18 -3.90
N ALA A 91 14.97 -14.99 -4.65
CA ALA A 91 15.51 -14.60 -5.95
C ALA A 91 14.53 -14.85 -7.11
N VAL A 92 13.53 -15.70 -6.91
CA VAL A 92 12.61 -16.17 -7.97
C VAL A 92 11.30 -15.40 -7.89
N LEU A 93 10.84 -14.84 -9.02
CA LEU A 93 9.62 -14.04 -9.11
C LEU A 93 8.35 -14.86 -8.83
N GLU A 94 8.28 -16.09 -9.35
CA GLU A 94 7.12 -16.97 -9.19
C GLU A 94 6.85 -17.35 -7.73
N ALA A 95 7.91 -17.58 -6.96
CA ALA A 95 7.79 -17.93 -5.55
C ALA A 95 7.48 -16.71 -4.67
N ALA A 96 7.73 -15.49 -5.15
CA ALA A 96 7.64 -14.28 -4.35
C ALA A 96 6.19 -13.83 -4.15
N SER A 97 5.75 -13.81 -2.89
CA SER A 97 4.41 -13.33 -2.51
C SER A 97 4.30 -11.81 -2.37
N HIS A 98 5.41 -11.15 -2.02
CA HIS A 98 5.46 -9.74 -1.65
C HIS A 98 6.75 -9.12 -2.16
N ALA A 99 6.79 -7.79 -2.22
CA ALA A 99 8.00 -7.01 -2.50
C ALA A 99 8.19 -5.93 -1.44
N LEU A 100 9.40 -5.80 -0.92
CA LEU A 100 9.83 -4.63 -0.17
C LEU A 100 10.24 -3.55 -1.16
N VAL A 101 9.61 -2.38 -1.09
CA VAL A 101 9.95 -1.22 -1.92
C VAL A 101 10.32 -0.07 -1.01
N CYS A 102 11.53 0.47 -1.20
CA CYS A 102 12.05 1.60 -0.44
C CYS A 102 12.40 2.76 -1.40
N PRO A 103 11.73 3.91 -1.25
CA PRO A 103 12.02 5.09 -2.04
C PRO A 103 13.30 5.78 -1.56
N LYS A 104 13.85 6.68 -2.39
CA LYS A 104 14.92 7.59 -1.99
C LYS A 104 14.42 8.60 -0.93
N PRO A 105 15.33 9.26 -0.19
CA PRO A 105 14.96 10.35 0.72
C PRO A 105 14.07 11.37 0.01
N ASN A 106 13.02 11.84 0.69
CA ASN A 106 11.99 12.78 0.19
C ASN A 106 10.95 12.21 -0.80
N PHE A 107 11.02 10.93 -1.17
CA PHE A 107 10.02 10.26 -2.03
C PHE A 107 9.05 9.38 -1.23
N GLY A 108 8.73 9.78 0.01
CA GLY A 108 7.79 9.09 0.89
C GLY A 108 8.43 7.97 1.73
N ARG A 109 7.60 7.03 2.20
CA ARG A 109 8.02 5.92 3.09
C ARG A 109 8.06 4.59 2.32
N GLY A 110 8.99 3.73 2.72
CA GLY A 110 9.03 2.36 2.20
C GLY A 110 7.82 1.55 2.68
N ALA A 111 7.44 0.53 1.92
CA ALA A 111 6.34 -0.37 2.25
C ALA A 111 6.64 -1.79 1.76
N ILE A 112 5.97 -2.77 2.37
CA ILE A 112 5.88 -4.13 1.84
C ILE A 112 4.57 -4.21 1.08
N VAL A 113 4.65 -4.49 -0.22
CA VAL A 113 3.50 -4.52 -1.13
C VAL A 113 3.29 -5.97 -1.57
N ARG A 114 2.02 -6.37 -1.70
CA ARG A 114 1.67 -7.68 -2.25
C ARG A 114 1.97 -7.72 -3.74
N LEU A 115 2.57 -8.81 -4.20
CA LEU A 115 2.78 -9.04 -5.62
C LEU A 115 1.50 -9.65 -6.22
N GLU A 116 1.03 -9.09 -7.32
CA GLU A 116 -0.08 -9.62 -8.12
C GLU A 116 0.50 -10.32 -9.34
N HIS A 117 0.51 -11.64 -9.35
CA HIS A 117 0.86 -12.43 -10.53
C HIS A 117 -0.30 -12.36 -11.54
N ALA A 118 0.03 -12.07 -12.80
CA ALA A 118 -0.97 -12.09 -13.86
C ALA A 118 -1.42 -13.53 -14.11
N ALA A 119 -2.73 -13.75 -14.17
CA ALA A 119 -3.30 -15.06 -14.49
C ALA A 119 -2.93 -15.45 -15.93
N GLU A 120 -2.27 -16.59 -16.09
CA GLU A 120 -1.93 -17.27 -17.37
C GLU A 120 -1.81 -16.32 -18.56
N VAL A 121 -0.80 -15.46 -18.55
CA VAL A 121 -0.41 -14.72 -19.75
C VAL A 121 0.42 -15.67 -20.60
N ALA A 122 -0.06 -15.98 -21.81
CA ALA A 122 0.74 -16.73 -22.77
C ALA A 122 2.02 -15.93 -23.05
N ALA A 123 3.18 -16.57 -22.91
CA ALA A 123 4.47 -15.91 -23.09
C ALA A 123 4.51 -15.15 -24.43
N GLY A 124 4.74 -13.83 -24.37
CA GLY A 124 4.84 -12.97 -25.56
C GLY A 124 3.55 -12.23 -25.94
N GLU A 125 2.48 -12.30 -25.15
CA GLU A 125 1.28 -11.51 -25.42
C GLU A 125 1.54 -10.02 -25.15
N SER A 126 1.26 -9.17 -26.15
CA SER A 126 1.45 -7.73 -26.07
C SER A 126 0.23 -6.96 -26.56
N VAL A 127 0.10 -5.72 -26.09
CA VAL A 127 -0.90 -4.75 -26.55
C VAL A 127 -0.23 -3.74 -27.44
N GLU A 128 -0.71 -3.62 -28.68
CA GLU A 128 -0.26 -2.54 -29.56
C GLU A 128 -1.18 -1.33 -29.41
N VAL A 129 -0.59 -0.19 -29.10
CA VAL A 129 -1.29 1.11 -29.03
C VAL A 129 -0.41 2.17 -29.64
N LEU A 130 -0.97 2.95 -30.58
CA LEU A 130 -0.27 4.07 -31.23
C LEU A 130 1.09 3.67 -31.85
N GLY A 131 1.16 2.49 -32.48
CA GLY A 131 2.35 1.98 -33.15
C GLY A 131 3.45 1.47 -32.20
N ARG A 132 3.15 1.28 -30.90
CA ARG A 132 4.07 0.70 -29.91
C ARG A 132 3.47 -0.53 -29.27
N ALA A 133 4.28 -1.59 -29.13
CA ALA A 133 3.91 -2.81 -28.44
C ALA A 133 4.28 -2.71 -26.94
N PHE A 134 3.32 -3.02 -26.08
CA PHE A 134 3.47 -3.10 -24.64
C PHE A 134 3.29 -4.55 -24.19
N PRO A 135 4.32 -5.21 -23.63
CA PRO A 135 4.17 -6.57 -23.14
C PRO A 135 3.16 -6.61 -21.99
N LEU A 136 2.43 -7.71 -21.86
CA LEU A 136 1.66 -8.03 -20.66
C LEU A 136 2.62 -8.63 -19.63
N ASP A 137 2.65 -8.06 -18.43
CA ASP A 137 3.63 -8.41 -17.41
C ASP A 137 3.25 -9.68 -16.65
N GLU A 138 4.26 -10.43 -16.23
CA GLU A 138 4.10 -11.63 -15.39
C GLU A 138 3.65 -11.28 -13.96
N ALA A 139 4.14 -10.15 -13.43
CA ALA A 139 3.79 -9.69 -12.09
C ALA A 139 3.71 -8.16 -11.99
N ARG A 140 2.79 -7.69 -11.15
CA ARG A 140 2.54 -6.27 -10.92
C ARG A 140 2.44 -5.96 -9.44
N LEU A 141 2.71 -4.72 -9.08
CA LEU A 141 2.52 -4.22 -7.72
C LEU A 141 2.10 -2.74 -7.76
N THR A 142 1.39 -2.31 -6.72
CA THR A 142 0.99 -0.91 -6.57
C THR A 142 1.68 -0.30 -5.36
N PHE A 143 2.50 0.72 -5.57
CA PHE A 143 3.24 1.42 -4.52
C PHE A 143 2.98 2.92 -4.62
N GLN A 144 2.55 3.56 -3.52
CA GLN A 144 2.21 4.99 -3.48
C GLN A 144 1.24 5.43 -4.60
N SER A 145 0.19 4.62 -4.84
CA SER A 145 -0.79 4.82 -5.91
C SER A 145 -0.21 4.80 -7.34
N ALA A 146 1.05 4.45 -7.51
CA ALA A 146 1.68 4.17 -8.81
C ALA A 146 1.75 2.66 -9.04
N ARG A 147 1.44 2.24 -10.27
CA ARG A 147 1.58 0.85 -10.68
C ARG A 147 2.97 0.59 -11.23
N TYR A 148 3.54 -0.52 -10.82
CA TYR A 148 4.82 -1.02 -11.26
C TYR A 148 4.68 -2.41 -11.85
N GLU A 149 5.50 -2.69 -12.84
CA GLU A 149 5.66 -3.99 -13.46
C GLU A 149 7.00 -4.61 -13.08
N VAL A 150 7.00 -5.93 -12.96
CA VAL A 150 8.21 -6.72 -12.79
C VAL A 150 8.36 -7.62 -14.00
N THR A 151 9.45 -7.43 -14.74
CA THR A 151 9.69 -8.14 -16.01
C THR A 151 11.08 -8.75 -16.02
N GLY A 152 11.19 -9.92 -16.67
CA GLY A 152 12.46 -10.55 -17.04
C GLY A 152 12.96 -11.60 -16.05
N ALA A 153 13.91 -12.42 -16.52
CA ALA A 153 14.58 -13.43 -15.70
C ALA A 153 15.39 -12.81 -14.55
N GLU A 154 15.96 -11.63 -14.78
CA GLU A 154 16.44 -10.74 -13.72
C GLU A 154 15.32 -9.76 -13.37
N PRO A 155 14.71 -9.87 -12.18
CA PRO A 155 13.50 -9.12 -11.85
C PRO A 155 13.81 -7.63 -11.83
N THR A 156 13.29 -6.92 -12.83
CA THR A 156 13.47 -5.48 -12.99
C THR A 156 12.16 -4.78 -12.68
N LEU A 157 12.17 -3.89 -11.69
CA LEU A 157 11.03 -3.10 -11.28
C LEU A 157 10.97 -1.80 -12.10
N ARG A 158 9.89 -1.64 -12.87
CA ARG A 158 9.67 -0.48 -13.75
C ARG A 158 8.32 0.12 -13.48
N ARG A 159 8.19 1.44 -13.64
CA ARG A 159 6.88 2.09 -13.58
C ARG A 159 6.08 1.69 -14.81
N LEU A 160 4.77 1.47 -14.63
CA LEU A 160 3.84 1.14 -15.71
C LEU A 160 4.01 2.09 -16.90
N ALA A 161 4.40 1.55 -18.05
CA ALA A 161 4.62 2.34 -19.25
C ALA A 161 3.30 2.74 -19.93
N TYR A 162 3.26 3.97 -20.41
CA TYR A 162 2.16 4.53 -21.19
C TYR A 162 2.66 4.92 -22.58
N PRO A 163 1.78 5.02 -23.60
CA PRO A 163 2.14 5.48 -24.94
C PRO A 163 2.40 7.00 -24.97
N GLU A 164 3.36 7.46 -24.17
CA GLU A 164 3.80 8.85 -24.09
C GLU A 164 4.71 9.19 -25.28
N GLY A 165 4.55 10.38 -25.86
CA GLY A 165 5.40 10.85 -26.96
C GLY A 165 5.31 9.97 -28.21
N ALA A 166 4.13 9.43 -28.53
CA ALA A 166 3.90 8.74 -29.79
C ALA A 166 4.08 9.70 -30.98
N GLU A 167 4.56 9.18 -32.11
CA GLU A 167 4.74 9.99 -33.32
C GLU A 167 3.39 10.49 -33.84
N VAL A 168 3.35 11.73 -34.33
CA VAL A 168 2.13 12.35 -34.86
C VAL A 168 1.52 11.51 -35.99
N ALA A 169 2.36 10.88 -36.81
CA ALA A 169 1.92 9.97 -37.87
C ALA A 169 1.17 8.75 -37.32
N ALA A 170 1.71 8.12 -36.26
CA ALA A 170 1.08 6.98 -35.60
C ALA A 170 -0.24 7.37 -34.92
N VAL A 171 -0.32 8.57 -34.32
CA VAL A 171 -1.57 9.09 -33.74
C VAL A 171 -2.62 9.34 -34.82
N ARG A 172 -2.24 9.88 -35.98
CA ARG A 172 -3.18 10.18 -37.07
C ARG A 172 -3.70 8.91 -37.76
N ALA A 173 -2.88 7.87 -37.84
CA ALA A 173 -3.25 6.58 -38.43
C ALA A 173 -4.03 5.67 -37.46
N TRP A 174 -4.15 6.05 -36.19
CA TRP A 174 -4.79 5.22 -35.17
C TRP A 174 -6.31 5.26 -35.28
N GLU A 175 -6.94 4.09 -35.37
CA GLU A 175 -8.40 3.93 -35.51
C GLU A 175 -9.12 3.57 -34.19
N GLY A 176 -8.41 3.61 -33.06
CA GLY A 176 -8.93 3.16 -31.77
C GLY A 176 -8.92 1.63 -31.63
N PHE A 177 -9.53 1.13 -30.57
CA PHE A 177 -9.64 -0.32 -30.33
C PHE A 177 -10.72 -0.94 -31.24
N ALA A 178 -10.29 -1.45 -32.40
CA ALA A 178 -11.17 -2.12 -33.35
C ALA A 178 -11.61 -3.51 -32.86
N ASP A 179 -10.72 -4.26 -32.21
CA ASP A 179 -10.99 -5.63 -31.75
C ASP A 179 -11.32 -5.70 -30.25
N PRO A 180 -12.34 -6.49 -29.84
CA PRO A 180 -12.63 -6.73 -28.43
C PRO A 180 -11.43 -7.32 -27.68
N ALA A 181 -10.64 -8.18 -28.33
CA ALA A 181 -9.44 -8.77 -27.73
C ALA A 181 -8.36 -7.73 -27.45
N ALA A 182 -8.12 -6.79 -28.39
CA ALA A 182 -7.16 -5.70 -28.18
C ALA A 182 -7.58 -4.81 -27.00
N TRP A 183 -8.88 -4.49 -26.90
CA TRP A 183 -9.43 -3.76 -25.76
C TRP A 183 -9.29 -4.53 -24.45
N GLN A 184 -9.58 -5.83 -24.42
CA GLN A 184 -9.42 -6.65 -23.21
C GLN A 184 -7.96 -6.72 -22.76
N ARG A 185 -7.01 -6.84 -23.69
CA ARG A 185 -5.58 -6.82 -23.35
C ARG A 185 -5.15 -5.44 -22.82
N ALA A 186 -5.61 -4.36 -23.43
CA ALA A 186 -5.38 -2.99 -22.95
C ALA A 186 -5.95 -2.77 -21.53
N LEU A 187 -7.17 -3.25 -21.29
CA LEU A 187 -7.81 -3.21 -19.97
C LEU A 187 -7.03 -4.05 -18.95
N ARG A 188 -6.55 -5.23 -19.34
CA ARG A 188 -5.67 -6.04 -18.50
C ARG A 188 -4.40 -5.29 -18.15
N ARG A 189 -3.76 -4.58 -19.09
CA ARG A 189 -2.50 -3.85 -18.88
C ARG A 189 -2.67 -2.61 -17.99
N TRP A 190 -3.49 -1.66 -18.42
CA TRP A 190 -3.62 -0.35 -17.76
C TRP A 190 -4.73 -0.29 -16.71
N GLY A 191 -5.61 -1.28 -16.64
CA GLY A 191 -6.75 -1.30 -15.72
C GLY A 191 -7.74 -0.16 -15.95
N ARG A 192 -8.68 -0.01 -15.02
CA ARG A 192 -9.68 1.07 -15.07
C ARG A 192 -9.05 2.41 -14.69
N ASN A 193 -9.57 3.48 -15.28
CA ASN A 193 -9.24 4.88 -14.99
C ASN A 193 -10.00 5.38 -13.74
N VAL A 194 -9.75 4.73 -12.61
CA VAL A 194 -10.36 5.08 -11.32
C VAL A 194 -9.27 5.68 -10.43
N CYS A 195 -9.48 6.92 -10.00
CA CYS A 195 -8.69 7.52 -8.92
C CYS A 195 -9.29 7.08 -7.58
N ASP A 196 -8.96 5.86 -7.16
CA ASP A 196 -9.42 5.34 -5.88
C ASP A 196 -8.43 5.72 -4.78
N ILE A 197 -8.88 6.57 -3.86
CA ILE A 197 -8.13 6.90 -2.66
C ILE A 197 -8.73 6.00 -1.57
N PRO A 198 -8.00 4.97 -1.11
CA PRO A 198 -8.55 4.05 -0.11
C PRO A 198 -8.95 4.85 1.12
N ALA A 199 -10.20 4.66 1.56
CA ALA A 199 -10.70 5.32 2.76
C ALA A 199 -10.21 4.54 3.98
N PRO A 200 -9.35 5.15 4.82
CA PRO A 200 -8.83 4.45 5.97
C PRO A 200 -9.93 4.32 7.04
N GLU A 201 -9.98 3.16 7.69
CA GLU A 201 -10.98 2.90 8.75
C GLU A 201 -10.58 3.61 10.05
N PHE A 202 -11.54 4.10 10.82
CA PHE A 202 -11.25 4.79 12.09
C PHE A 202 -10.25 4.03 12.98
N LEU A 203 -10.43 2.72 13.13
CA LEU A 203 -9.56 1.87 13.94
C LEU A 203 -8.13 1.80 13.39
N GLU A 204 -7.96 1.78 12.06
CA GLU A 204 -6.66 1.78 11.42
C GLU A 204 -5.90 3.09 11.69
N LEU A 205 -6.56 4.25 11.53
CA LEU A 205 -5.93 5.54 11.86
C LEU A 205 -5.66 5.66 13.36
N PHE A 206 -6.59 5.19 14.19
CA PHE A 206 -6.44 5.26 15.64
C PHE A 206 -5.26 4.42 16.10
N LEU A 207 -5.07 3.22 15.56
CA LEU A 207 -3.91 2.38 15.86
C LEU A 207 -2.61 2.98 15.31
N GLU A 208 -2.63 3.59 14.12
CA GLU A 208 -1.47 4.33 13.59
C GLU A 208 -1.04 5.43 14.57
N GLN A 209 -2.00 6.22 15.07
CA GLN A 209 -1.77 7.31 16.02
C GLN A 209 -1.41 6.81 17.42
N ALA A 210 -2.06 5.76 17.92
CA ALA A 210 -1.79 5.17 19.23
C ALA A 210 -0.41 4.48 19.29
N THR A 211 0.13 4.05 18.16
CA THR A 211 1.52 3.57 18.09
C THR A 211 2.56 4.69 18.03
N ALA A 212 2.15 5.96 18.07
CA ALA A 212 3.09 7.06 18.22
C ALA A 212 3.87 6.93 19.53
N PRO A 213 5.19 7.16 19.51
CA PRO A 213 6.03 6.98 20.70
C PRO A 213 5.59 7.86 21.88
N PHE A 214 5.05 9.05 21.60
CA PHE A 214 4.54 9.95 22.62
C PHE A 214 3.31 9.38 23.35
N PHE A 215 2.29 8.93 22.60
CA PHE A 215 1.07 8.37 23.19
C PHE A 215 1.37 7.09 23.98
N LEU A 216 2.22 6.21 23.42
CA LEU A 216 2.64 4.99 24.12
C LEU A 216 3.33 5.30 25.45
N PHE A 217 4.19 6.31 25.46
CA PHE A 217 4.85 6.77 26.68
C PHE A 217 3.85 7.33 27.70
N GLN A 218 2.88 8.12 27.26
CA GLN A 218 1.82 8.64 28.14
C GLN A 218 1.02 7.52 28.79
N VAL A 219 0.57 6.53 28.01
CA VAL A 219 -0.16 5.37 28.53
C VAL A 219 0.70 4.58 29.52
N LEU A 220 1.97 4.32 29.19
CA LEU A 220 2.90 3.64 30.07
C LEU A 220 3.05 4.38 31.42
N CYS A 221 3.23 5.69 31.39
CA CYS A 221 3.32 6.52 32.59
C CYS A 221 2.04 6.43 33.45
N VAL A 222 0.85 6.52 32.85
CA VAL A 222 -0.41 6.40 33.59
C VAL A 222 -0.58 5.01 34.19
N VAL A 223 -0.16 3.95 33.48
CA VAL A 223 -0.16 2.58 34.00
C VAL A 223 0.79 2.42 35.18
N LEU A 224 2.00 2.99 35.11
CA LEU A 224 2.94 3.01 36.23
C LEU A 224 2.36 3.71 37.47
N TRP A 225 1.64 4.82 37.30
CA TRP A 225 0.94 5.51 38.39
C TRP A 225 -0.26 4.71 38.92
N SER A 226 -0.83 3.81 38.13
CA SER A 226 -1.94 2.94 38.56
C SER A 226 -1.50 1.73 39.38
N LEU A 227 -0.21 1.37 39.36
CA LEU A 227 0.36 0.28 40.15
C LEU A 227 0.64 0.67 41.62
N ASP A 228 0.35 1.91 41.99
CA ASP A 228 0.39 2.44 43.36
C ASP A 228 -1.04 2.74 43.86
N ASP A 229 -1.20 3.36 45.05
CA ASP A 229 -2.50 3.62 45.71
C ASP A 229 -3.48 4.54 44.94
N TYR A 230 -3.07 5.12 43.80
CA TYR A 230 -3.83 6.13 43.04
C TYR A 230 -4.61 5.59 41.83
N TRP A 231 -4.99 4.31 41.82
CA TRP A 231 -5.61 3.65 40.67
C TRP A 231 -6.88 4.33 40.14
N VAL A 232 -7.75 4.87 41.01
CA VAL A 232 -9.02 5.52 40.59
C VAL A 232 -8.75 6.74 39.71
N TYR A 233 -7.83 7.61 40.14
CA TYR A 233 -7.47 8.83 39.40
C TYR A 233 -6.77 8.48 38.09
N SER A 234 -5.85 7.51 38.11
CA SER A 234 -5.14 7.06 36.91
C SER A 234 -6.09 6.48 35.85
N VAL A 235 -7.12 5.72 36.24
CA VAL A 235 -8.12 5.18 35.29
C VAL A 235 -8.92 6.30 34.63
N PHE A 236 -9.32 7.32 35.40
CA PHE A 236 -10.02 8.48 34.85
C PHE A 236 -9.12 9.27 33.87
N THR A 237 -7.85 9.48 34.22
CA THR A 237 -6.88 10.13 33.34
C THR A 237 -6.64 9.32 32.06
N LEU A 238 -6.53 7.99 32.17
CA LEU A 238 -6.39 7.10 31.01
C LEU A 238 -7.60 7.20 30.08
N PHE A 239 -8.82 7.21 30.63
CA PHE A 239 -10.04 7.39 29.85
C PHE A 239 -10.04 8.73 29.11
N MET A 240 -9.72 9.83 29.79
CA MET A 240 -9.64 11.15 29.16
C MET A 240 -8.59 11.20 28.04
N LEU A 241 -7.45 10.54 28.23
CA LEU A 241 -6.39 10.45 27.21
C LEU A 241 -6.87 9.71 25.96
N VAL A 242 -7.58 8.59 26.12
CA VAL A 242 -8.14 7.82 24.99
C VAL A 242 -9.23 8.60 24.26
N VAL A 243 -10.12 9.28 24.99
CA VAL A 243 -11.18 10.13 24.38
C VAL A 243 -10.56 11.28 23.60
N PHE A 244 -9.50 11.90 24.13
CA PHE A 244 -8.78 12.96 23.45
C PHE A 244 -8.20 12.49 22.12
N GLU A 245 -7.43 11.39 22.12
CA GLU A 245 -6.88 10.84 20.88
C GLU A 245 -7.96 10.41 19.89
N ALA A 246 -9.05 9.79 20.36
CA ALA A 246 -10.17 9.41 19.51
C ALA A 246 -10.80 10.62 18.82
N THR A 247 -10.95 11.74 19.53
CA THR A 247 -11.45 13.00 18.98
C THR A 247 -10.50 13.56 17.91
N VAL A 248 -9.19 13.51 18.15
CA VAL A 248 -8.18 13.93 17.16
C VAL A 248 -8.22 13.04 15.91
N THR A 249 -8.29 11.73 16.08
CA THR A 249 -8.41 10.78 14.96
C THR A 249 -9.70 11.00 14.16
N MET A 250 -10.82 11.31 14.83
CA MET A 250 -12.09 11.62 14.16
C MET A 250 -11.99 12.88 13.31
N ASN A 251 -11.34 13.94 13.83
CA ASN A 251 -11.10 15.16 13.08
C ASN A 251 -10.24 14.88 11.83
N ARG A 252 -9.21 14.05 11.95
CA ARG A 252 -8.38 13.61 10.83
C ARG A 252 -9.18 12.83 9.78
N LEU A 253 -10.05 11.91 10.22
CA LEU A 253 -10.89 11.12 9.32
C LEU A 253 -11.87 12.01 8.52
N SER A 254 -12.53 12.96 9.18
CA SER A 254 -13.43 13.93 8.53
C SER A 254 -12.72 14.83 7.51
N ALA A 255 -11.47 15.21 7.78
CA ALA A 255 -10.67 15.97 6.83
C ALA A 255 -10.36 15.13 5.57
N LEU A 256 -10.01 13.85 5.74
CA LEU A 256 -9.76 12.93 4.62
C LEU A 256 -11.02 12.63 3.81
N SER A 257 -12.18 12.47 4.46
CA SER A 257 -13.45 12.28 3.74
C SER A 257 -13.79 13.49 2.89
N THR A 258 -13.60 14.70 3.43
CA THR A 258 -13.82 15.95 2.70
C THR A 258 -12.94 16.05 1.45
N LEU A 259 -11.65 15.69 1.55
CA LEU A 259 -10.75 15.66 0.39
C LEU A 259 -11.17 14.63 -0.66
N ARG A 260 -11.72 13.49 -0.23
CA ARG A 260 -12.24 12.46 -1.14
C ARG A 260 -13.50 12.94 -1.86
N ASP A 261 -14.37 13.66 -1.18
CA ASP A 261 -15.63 14.19 -1.75
C ASP A 261 -15.39 15.29 -2.79
N MET A 262 -14.18 15.88 -2.82
CA MET A 262 -13.74 16.78 -3.91
C MET A 262 -13.46 16.03 -5.23
N ARG A 263 -13.52 14.69 -5.26
CA ARG A 263 -13.34 13.91 -6.49
C ARG A 263 -14.51 14.16 -7.45
N ARG A 264 -14.18 14.41 -8.73
CA ARG A 264 -15.20 14.48 -9.78
C ARG A 264 -15.87 13.11 -9.99
N PRO A 265 -17.21 13.04 -10.00
CA PRO A 265 -17.92 11.79 -10.28
C PRO A 265 -17.67 11.34 -11.72
N ALA A 266 -17.84 10.03 -11.94
CA ALA A 266 -17.74 9.46 -13.28
C ALA A 266 -18.79 10.08 -14.21
N SER A 267 -18.37 10.49 -15.40
CA SER A 267 -19.25 11.04 -16.44
C SER A 267 -19.31 10.11 -17.65
N VAL A 268 -20.40 10.17 -18.40
CA VAL A 268 -20.55 9.39 -19.64
C VAL A 268 -19.92 10.17 -20.79
N VAL A 269 -18.96 9.56 -21.47
CA VAL A 269 -18.23 10.11 -22.62
C VAL A 269 -18.39 9.17 -23.81
N TYR A 270 -18.47 9.70 -25.03
CA TYR A 270 -18.49 8.87 -26.23
C TYR A 270 -17.06 8.49 -26.62
N ALA A 271 -16.77 7.19 -26.64
CA ALA A 271 -15.51 6.63 -27.10
C ALA A 271 -15.72 5.81 -28.38
N TYR A 272 -14.78 5.91 -29.33
CA TYR A 272 -14.80 5.15 -30.57
C TYR A 272 -14.13 3.79 -30.35
N ARG A 273 -14.95 2.73 -30.28
CA ARG A 273 -14.53 1.34 -30.06
C ARG A 273 -15.32 0.41 -30.98
N LEU A 274 -14.72 -0.69 -31.42
CA LEU A 274 -15.40 -1.65 -32.32
C LEU A 274 -15.95 -0.98 -33.59
N ARG A 275 -15.22 0.02 -34.12
CA ARG A 275 -15.59 0.85 -35.27
C ARG A 275 -16.91 1.64 -35.12
N ARG A 276 -17.38 1.86 -33.90
CA ARG A 276 -18.59 2.64 -33.59
C ARG A 276 -18.40 3.54 -32.37
N TRP A 277 -19.16 4.62 -32.32
CA TRP A 277 -19.23 5.49 -31.14
C TRP A 277 -20.11 4.84 -30.08
N LEU A 278 -19.55 4.60 -28.89
CA LEU A 278 -20.27 4.01 -27.76
C LEU A 278 -20.23 4.95 -26.57
N PRO A 279 -21.34 5.10 -25.81
CA PRO A 279 -21.31 5.77 -24.52
C PRO A 279 -20.55 4.88 -23.53
N VAL A 280 -19.49 5.41 -22.94
CA VAL A 280 -18.62 4.72 -21.99
C VAL A 280 -18.44 5.60 -20.75
N SER A 281 -18.28 4.99 -19.58
CA SER A 281 -17.92 5.72 -18.37
C SER A 281 -16.51 6.30 -18.47
N SER A 282 -16.28 7.50 -17.95
CA SER A 282 -14.95 8.10 -17.84
C SER A 282 -13.95 7.22 -17.06
N GLU A 283 -14.46 6.33 -16.21
CA GLU A 283 -13.67 5.35 -15.45
C GLU A 283 -13.17 4.17 -16.29
N ASP A 284 -13.79 3.91 -17.43
CA ASP A 284 -13.42 2.77 -18.27
C ASP A 284 -12.58 3.19 -19.48
N LEU A 285 -12.14 4.45 -19.51
CA LEU A 285 -11.24 4.98 -20.52
C LEU A 285 -9.84 4.37 -20.38
N LEU A 286 -9.23 4.04 -21.52
CA LEU A 286 -7.91 3.45 -21.62
C LEU A 286 -6.98 4.32 -22.47
N PRO A 287 -5.66 4.23 -22.28
CA PRO A 287 -4.70 4.85 -23.19
C PRO A 287 -4.92 4.36 -24.63
N GLY A 288 -5.11 5.29 -25.57
CA GLY A 288 -5.42 4.97 -26.97
C GLY A 288 -6.91 5.01 -27.33
N ASP A 289 -7.83 5.25 -26.39
CA ASP A 289 -9.22 5.54 -26.77
C ASP A 289 -9.33 6.86 -27.54
N ILE A 290 -10.12 6.88 -28.60
CA ILE A 290 -10.52 8.11 -29.30
C ILE A 290 -11.84 8.56 -28.67
N ILE A 291 -11.84 9.73 -28.03
CA ILE A 291 -13.02 10.27 -27.34
C ILE A 291 -13.59 11.47 -28.09
N SER A 292 -14.91 11.61 -28.06
CA SER A 292 -15.58 12.83 -28.49
C SER A 292 -15.70 13.77 -27.30
N VAL A 293 -14.96 14.88 -27.35
CA VAL A 293 -15.07 15.95 -26.36
C VAL A 293 -16.22 16.86 -26.80
N GLY A 294 -17.43 16.54 -26.36
CA GLY A 294 -18.59 17.42 -26.52
C GLY A 294 -18.55 18.54 -25.48
N GLY A 295 -18.95 19.75 -25.87
CA GLY A 295 -19.22 20.83 -24.92
C GLY A 295 -20.29 20.37 -23.92
N GLU A 296 -19.94 20.41 -22.64
CA GLU A 296 -20.78 19.99 -21.52
C GLU A 296 -22.20 20.60 -21.61
N LYS A 297 -23.26 19.79 -21.49
CA LYS A 297 -24.58 20.35 -21.20
C LYS A 297 -24.55 20.87 -19.76
N PRO A 298 -24.85 22.15 -19.51
CA PRO A 298 -24.80 22.71 -18.17
C PRO A 298 -25.80 21.99 -17.26
N HIS A 299 -25.32 21.54 -16.11
CA HIS A 299 -26.17 21.17 -14.97
C HIS A 299 -27.09 22.37 -14.66
N PRO A 300 -28.41 22.20 -14.41
CA PRO A 300 -29.37 23.31 -14.30
C PRO A 300 -29.15 24.31 -13.14
N GLN A 301 -28.04 24.22 -12.40
CA GLN A 301 -27.68 25.18 -11.33
C GLN A 301 -26.19 25.57 -11.30
N ALA A 302 -25.40 25.23 -12.32
CA ALA A 302 -24.01 25.68 -12.40
C ALA A 302 -23.91 26.86 -13.38
N LEU A 303 -23.55 28.03 -12.84
CA LEU A 303 -23.14 29.20 -13.61
C LEU A 303 -22.20 28.77 -14.75
N SER A 304 -22.60 29.12 -15.97
CA SER A 304 -21.90 28.76 -17.20
C SER A 304 -20.49 29.36 -17.22
N LEU A 305 -19.48 28.52 -16.99
CA LEU A 305 -18.14 28.77 -17.46
C LEU A 305 -17.95 27.90 -18.71
N SER A 306 -18.11 28.54 -19.87
CA SER A 306 -17.78 27.93 -21.16
C SER A 306 -16.30 27.55 -21.15
N LEU A 307 -16.02 26.25 -21.10
CA LEU A 307 -14.68 25.70 -21.19
C LEU A 307 -14.30 25.64 -22.68
N SER A 308 -13.87 26.77 -23.23
CA SER A 308 -13.06 26.79 -24.44
C SER A 308 -11.74 26.10 -24.10
N LEU A 309 -11.43 25.01 -24.80
CA LEU A 309 -10.11 24.36 -24.79
C LEU A 309 -9.07 25.32 -25.36
N THR A 310 -8.61 26.27 -24.55
CA THR A 310 -7.38 27.01 -24.81
C THR A 310 -6.24 26.10 -24.36
N LEU A 311 -5.67 25.35 -25.30
CA LEU A 311 -4.31 24.83 -25.15
C LEU A 311 -3.40 26.05 -24.98
N SER A 312 -3.09 26.41 -23.73
CA SER A 312 -2.12 27.45 -23.42
C SER A 312 -0.74 26.92 -23.85
N PRO A 313 -0.08 27.51 -24.86
CA PRO A 313 1.31 27.20 -25.10
C PRO A 313 2.10 27.75 -23.91
N LYS A 314 2.75 26.87 -23.14
CA LYS A 314 3.73 27.32 -22.14
C LYS A 314 4.91 28.00 -22.88
N PRO A 315 5.46 29.10 -22.31
CA PRO A 315 6.63 29.79 -22.86
C PRO A 315 7.90 28.94 -22.78
#